data_AF-A0A3B9PT80-F1
#
_entry.id   AF-A0A3B9PT80-F1
#
_cell.length_a   1.000
_cell.length_b   1.000
_cell.length_c   1.000
_cell.angle_alpha   90.00
_cell.angle_beta   90.00
_cell.angle_gamma   90.00
#
_symmetry.space_group_name_H-M   'P 1'
#
loop_
_entity.id
_entity.type
_entity.pdbx_description
1 polymer ?
#
loop_
_entity_poly.entity_id
_entity_poly.type
_entity_poly.pdbx_seq_one_letter_code
_entity_poly.pdbx_strand_id
1 'polypeptide(L)'
;MRNTIFEEDRLLTKAAETPRENKPRFDWAEDLGENRFEIPKVRITDGAGDRDFHIAEVAEVIGEALTDLMISREEKEIYTPQNRELVVESSRLVASRLIERLEQEEEGGAPRL
;
A
#
# COMPACT_ATOMS: atom_id res chain seq x y z
N MET A 1 16.16 10.37 -30.29
CA MET A 1 15.23 10.48 -29.13
C MET A 1 15.92 9.82 -27.95
N ARG A 2 16.24 10.59 -26.89
CA ARG A 2 16.68 9.99 -25.62
C ARG A 2 15.53 9.14 -25.10
N ASN A 3 15.80 7.89 -24.75
CA ASN A 3 14.77 6.98 -24.25
C ASN A 3 14.51 7.31 -22.77
N THR A 4 13.71 8.36 -22.53
CA THR A 4 13.44 8.91 -21.19
C THR A 4 12.78 7.90 -20.27
N ILE A 5 11.93 7.02 -20.82
CA ILE A 5 11.27 5.93 -20.06
C ILE A 5 12.30 4.97 -19.48
N PHE A 6 13.33 4.60 -20.25
CA PHE A 6 14.39 3.72 -19.74
C PHE A 6 15.21 4.37 -18.62
N GLU A 7 15.45 5.68 -18.72
CA GLU A 7 16.16 6.41 -17.67
C GLU A 7 15.32 6.55 -16.40
N GLU A 8 14.03 6.86 -16.53
CA GLU A 8 13.06 6.90 -15.43
C GLU A 8 12.94 5.54 -14.72
N ASP A 9 12.79 4.45 -15.47
CA ASP A 9 12.71 3.08 -14.92
C ASP A 9 13.99 2.70 -14.17
N ARG A 10 15.16 3.06 -14.71
CA ARG A 10 16.44 2.84 -14.05
C ARG A 10 16.55 3.62 -12.73
N LEU A 11 16.09 4.87 -12.71
CA LEU A 11 16.08 5.69 -11.49
C LEU A 11 15.10 5.16 -10.45
N LEU A 12 13.92 4.71 -10.89
CA LEU A 12 12.92 4.09 -10.02
C LEU A 12 13.45 2.79 -9.41
N THR A 13 14.07 1.93 -10.22
CA THR A 13 14.73 0.69 -9.75
C THR A 13 15.75 1.00 -8.66
N LYS A 14 16.62 2.00 -8.89
CA LYS A 14 17.62 2.42 -7.91
C LYS A 14 16.99 2.93 -6.61
N ALA A 15 15.89 3.69 -6.70
CA ALA A 15 15.18 4.19 -5.51
C ALA A 15 14.54 3.04 -4.72
N ALA A 16 13.89 2.10 -5.41
CA ALA A 16 13.27 0.93 -4.79
C ALA A 16 14.29 0.00 -4.10
N GLU A 17 15.45 -0.22 -4.71
CA GLU A 17 16.54 -1.02 -4.14
C GLU A 17 17.31 -0.31 -3.01
N THR A 18 17.14 1.01 -2.86
CA THR A 18 17.80 1.75 -1.79
C THR A 18 17.26 1.30 -0.43
N PRO A 19 18.13 0.90 0.53
CA PRO A 19 17.68 0.44 1.84
C PRO A 19 16.79 1.47 2.56
N ARG A 20 15.75 1.00 3.26
CA ARG A 20 14.75 1.86 3.91
C ARG A 20 15.35 2.82 4.93
N GLU A 21 16.45 2.45 5.58
CA GLU A 21 17.23 3.32 6.48
C GLU A 21 17.90 4.51 5.77
N ASN A 22 18.11 4.43 4.47
CA ASN A 22 18.70 5.49 3.65
C ASN A 22 17.64 6.34 2.93
N LYS A 23 16.35 6.11 3.21
CA LYS A 23 15.22 6.85 2.65
C LYS A 23 14.50 7.65 3.76
N PRO A 24 13.85 8.78 3.41
CA PRO A 24 12.96 9.45 4.34
C PRO A 24 11.87 8.49 4.82
N ARG A 25 11.48 8.64 6.09
CA ARG A 25 10.45 7.82 6.72
C ARG A 25 9.24 8.69 7.00
N PHE A 26 8.08 8.22 6.56
CA PHE A 26 6.79 8.86 6.76
C PHE A 26 5.82 7.86 7.36
N ASP A 27 4.87 8.35 8.15
CA ASP A 27 3.77 7.56 8.71
C ASP A 27 2.60 7.58 7.72
N TRP A 28 2.66 6.73 6.70
CA TRP A 28 1.67 6.78 5.62
C TRP A 28 0.28 6.31 6.06
N ALA A 29 0.21 5.60 7.19
CA ALA A 29 -1.04 5.19 7.79
C ALA A 29 -1.69 6.25 8.71
N GLU A 30 -1.03 7.37 8.98
CA GLU A 30 -1.49 8.41 9.92
C GLU A 30 -2.94 8.87 9.63
N ASP A 31 -3.23 9.21 8.38
CA ASP A 31 -4.53 9.75 7.95
C ASP A 31 -5.65 8.69 7.87
N LEU A 32 -5.34 7.40 8.06
CA LEU A 32 -6.37 6.36 8.18
C LEU A 32 -7.09 6.43 9.54
N GLY A 33 -6.51 7.10 10.54
CA GLY A 33 -7.14 7.25 11.86
C GLY A 33 -7.46 5.89 12.52
N GLU A 34 -8.61 5.79 13.18
CA GLU A 34 -9.06 4.57 13.87
C GLU A 34 -9.47 3.44 12.90
N ASN A 35 -9.90 3.79 11.69
CA ASN A 35 -10.28 2.84 10.65
C ASN A 35 -9.10 1.99 10.14
N ARG A 36 -7.87 2.30 10.57
CA ARG A 36 -6.66 1.58 10.15
C ARG A 36 -6.61 0.11 10.59
N PHE A 37 -7.51 -0.28 11.50
CA PHE A 37 -7.67 -1.63 12.04
C PHE A 37 -9.00 -2.28 11.67
N GLU A 38 -9.91 -1.56 11.02
CA GLU A 38 -11.29 -2.02 10.77
C GLU A 38 -11.44 -2.53 9.33
N ILE A 39 -11.01 -3.77 9.08
CA ILE A 39 -11.54 -4.58 7.98
C ILE A 39 -12.24 -5.80 8.61
N PRO A 40 -13.36 -6.30 8.05
CA PRO A 40 -13.89 -7.63 8.34
C PRO A 40 -12.77 -8.67 8.43
N LYS A 41 -12.95 -9.74 9.23
CA LYS A 41 -11.94 -10.72 9.70
C LYS A 41 -11.08 -11.39 8.60
N VAL A 42 -10.34 -10.61 7.82
CA VAL A 42 -9.34 -11.05 6.86
C VAL A 42 -8.16 -11.51 7.70
N ARG A 43 -7.95 -12.82 7.70
CA ARG A 43 -6.73 -13.40 8.26
C ARG A 43 -5.76 -13.64 7.13
N ILE A 44 -4.50 -13.28 7.37
CA ILE A 44 -3.40 -13.60 6.48
C ILE A 44 -2.46 -14.57 7.19
N THR A 45 -1.94 -15.52 6.43
CA THR A 45 -0.88 -16.42 6.87
C THR A 45 0.42 -15.88 6.30
N ASP A 46 1.33 -15.48 7.18
CA ASP A 46 2.70 -15.12 6.79
C ASP A 46 3.73 -16.09 7.41
N GLY A 47 5.02 -15.81 7.23
CA GLY A 47 6.10 -16.66 7.78
C GLY A 47 6.11 -16.77 9.31
N ALA A 48 5.34 -15.93 10.02
CA ALA A 48 5.18 -15.95 11.47
C ALA A 48 3.85 -16.59 11.92
N GLY A 49 2.94 -16.91 11.00
CA GLY A 49 1.69 -17.61 11.26
C GLY A 49 0.44 -16.83 10.84
N ASP A 50 -0.72 -17.26 11.35
CA ASP A 50 -2.00 -16.64 11.03
C ASP A 50 -2.27 -15.42 11.92
N ARG A 51 -2.50 -14.27 11.31
CA ARG A 51 -2.84 -13.03 12.01
C ARG A 51 -3.90 -12.22 11.28
N ASP A 52 -4.45 -11.25 11.98
CA ASP A 52 -5.39 -10.31 11.40
C ASP A 52 -4.66 -9.33 10.46
N PHE A 53 -5.33 -8.99 9.37
CA PHE A 53 -4.85 -8.04 8.37
C PHE A 53 -5.25 -6.61 8.77
N HIS A 54 -4.29 -5.69 8.75
CA HIS A 54 -4.55 -4.27 9.00
C HIS A 54 -4.37 -3.45 7.72
N ILE A 55 -5.32 -2.55 7.43
CA ILE A 55 -5.20 -1.65 6.28
C ILE A 55 -4.02 -0.67 6.41
N ALA A 56 -3.56 -0.41 7.63
CA ALA A 56 -2.32 0.33 7.87
C ALA A 56 -1.14 -0.24 7.07
N GLU A 57 -1.06 -1.57 6.95
CA GLU A 57 0.02 -2.23 6.19
C GLU A 57 -0.06 -1.94 4.70
N VAL A 58 -1.27 -1.80 4.15
CA VAL A 58 -1.48 -1.41 2.76
C VAL A 58 -1.02 0.01 2.53
N ALA A 59 -1.39 0.93 3.43
CA ALA A 59 -0.98 2.32 3.34
C ALA A 59 0.54 2.47 3.41
N GLU A 60 1.20 1.73 4.30
CA GLU A 60 2.67 1.70 4.39
C GLU A 60 3.30 1.21 3.08
N VAL A 61 2.82 0.09 2.50
CA VAL A 61 3.36 -0.45 1.24
C VAL A 61 3.16 0.52 0.07
N ILE A 62 1.97 1.10 -0.07
CA ILE A 62 1.67 2.06 -1.14
C ILE A 62 2.50 3.34 -0.96
N GLY A 63 2.59 3.84 0.28
CA GLY A 63 3.34 5.04 0.61
C GLY A 63 4.85 4.88 0.42
N GLU A 64 5.41 3.71 0.74
CA GLU A 64 6.80 3.38 0.43
C GLU A 64 7.06 3.39 -1.08
N ALA A 65 6.18 2.77 -1.87
CA ALA A 65 6.29 2.79 -3.33
C ALA A 65 6.18 4.21 -3.90
N LEU A 66 5.27 5.03 -3.35
CA LEU A 66 5.15 6.45 -3.71
C LEU A 66 6.41 7.24 -3.34
N THR A 67 7.00 6.95 -2.18
CA THR A 67 8.27 7.56 -1.74
C THR A 67 9.38 7.25 -2.73
N ASP A 68 9.51 6.00 -3.15
CA ASP A 68 10.51 5.57 -4.14
C ASP A 68 10.30 6.27 -5.49
N LEU A 69 9.04 6.38 -5.92
CA LEU A 69 8.69 7.11 -7.12
C LEU A 69 9.09 8.58 -7.05
N MET A 70 8.80 9.27 -5.95
CA MET A 70 9.13 10.69 -5.79
C MET A 70 10.63 10.92 -5.70
N ILE A 71 11.38 10.05 -5.01
CA ILE A 71 12.86 10.07 -4.99
C ILE A 71 13.41 9.91 -6.41
N SER A 72 12.88 8.98 -7.19
CA SER A 72 13.34 8.74 -8.57
C SER A 72 13.14 9.94 -9.49
N ARG A 73 12.18 10.81 -9.17
CA ARG A 73 11.84 12.04 -9.88
C ARG A 73 12.53 13.28 -9.32
N GLU A 74 13.41 13.12 -8.34
CA GLU A 74 14.09 14.22 -7.63
C GLU A 74 13.13 15.21 -6.93
N GLU A 75 11.92 14.74 -6.59
CA GLU A 75 10.91 15.53 -5.88
C GLU A 75 11.30 15.67 -4.40
N LYS A 76 11.17 16.89 -3.87
CA LYS A 76 11.55 17.21 -2.48
C LYS A 76 10.38 17.15 -1.51
N GLU A 77 9.20 17.50 -1.98
CA GLU A 77 7.97 17.55 -1.18
C GLU A 77 7.20 16.23 -1.38
N ILE A 78 7.56 15.21 -0.59
CA ILE A 78 7.00 13.86 -0.74
C ILE A 78 5.76 13.66 0.12
N TYR A 79 5.81 14.05 1.39
CA TYR A 79 4.74 13.80 2.37
C TYR A 79 3.75 14.96 2.43
N THR A 80 3.11 15.24 1.30
CA THR A 80 2.14 16.34 1.14
C THR A 80 0.71 15.88 1.43
N PRO A 81 -0.24 16.79 1.71
CA PRO A 81 -1.65 16.42 1.90
C PRO A 81 -2.23 15.63 0.73
N GLN A 82 -1.90 16.03 -0.51
CA GLN A 82 -2.34 15.35 -1.72
C GLN A 82 -1.81 13.92 -1.80
N ASN A 83 -0.53 13.70 -1.49
CA ASN A 83 0.07 12.37 -1.54
C ASN A 83 -0.48 11.47 -0.43
N ARG A 84 -0.75 12.03 0.76
CA ARG A 84 -1.38 11.31 1.87
C ARG A 84 -2.81 10.89 1.53
N GLU A 85 -3.60 11.79 0.94
CA GLU A 85 -4.95 11.49 0.46
C GLU A 85 -4.95 10.37 -0.58
N LEU A 86 -4.04 10.41 -1.56
CA LEU A 86 -3.88 9.34 -2.56
C LEU A 86 -3.62 7.97 -1.92
N VAL A 87 -2.72 7.91 -0.93
CA VAL A 87 -2.40 6.66 -0.21
C VAL A 87 -3.63 6.16 0.56
N VAL A 88 -4.35 7.03 1.24
CA VAL A 88 -5.57 6.68 1.99
C VAL A 88 -6.65 6.15 1.07
N GLU A 89 -6.95 6.85 -0.03
CA GLU A 89 -7.96 6.43 -1.00
C GLU A 89 -7.61 5.08 -1.64
N SER A 90 -6.35 4.90 -2.03
CA SER A 90 -5.87 3.64 -2.61
C SER A 90 -5.98 2.49 -1.61
N SER A 91 -5.63 2.74 -0.34
CA SER A 91 -5.74 1.74 0.72
C SER A 91 -7.20 1.36 0.96
N ARG A 92 -8.11 2.34 1.05
CA ARG A 92 -9.55 2.11 1.20
C ARG A 92 -10.12 1.31 0.02
N LEU A 93 -9.67 1.60 -1.20
CA LEU A 93 -10.08 0.83 -2.38
C LEU A 93 -9.66 -0.64 -2.25
N VAL A 94 -8.44 -0.92 -1.80
CA VAL A 94 -7.98 -2.29 -1.54
C VAL A 94 -8.83 -2.97 -0.45
N ALA A 95 -9.14 -2.29 0.65
CA ALA A 95 -10.07 -2.81 1.67
C ALA A 95 -11.42 -3.20 1.06
N SER A 96 -12.06 -2.28 0.35
CA SER A 96 -13.38 -2.53 -0.25
C SER A 96 -13.35 -3.75 -1.17
N ARG A 97 -12.30 -3.90 -1.98
CA ARG A 97 -12.13 -5.08 -2.86
C ARG A 97 -11.96 -6.39 -2.10
N LEU A 98 -11.25 -6.36 -0.98
CA LEU A 98 -11.09 -7.55 -0.13
C LEU A 98 -12.42 -7.95 0.52
N ILE A 99 -13.21 -6.97 0.97
CA ILE A 99 -14.54 -7.20 1.55
C ILE A 99 -15.49 -7.78 0.50
N GLU A 100 -15.59 -7.15 -0.67
CA GLU A 100 -16.41 -7.64 -1.80
C GLU A 100 -16.07 -9.09 -2.15
N ARG A 101 -14.78 -9.46 -2.11
CA ARG A 101 -14.34 -10.81 -2.40
C ARG A 101 -14.73 -11.81 -1.31
N LEU A 102 -14.60 -11.43 -0.03
CA LEU A 102 -15.03 -12.29 1.08
C LEU A 102 -16.53 -12.57 1.02
N GLU A 103 -17.35 -11.56 0.76
CA GLU A 103 -18.80 -11.70 0.62
C GLU A 103 -19.16 -12.66 -0.53
N GLN A 104 -18.47 -12.58 -1.67
CA GLN A 104 -18.65 -13.50 -2.79
C GLN A 104 -18.24 -14.95 -2.45
N GLU A 105 -17.18 -15.14 -1.68
CA GLU A 105 -16.73 -16.46 -1.23
C GLU A 105 -17.73 -17.08 -0.22
N GLU A 106 -18.36 -16.25 0.62
CA GLU A 106 -19.43 -16.68 1.53
C GLU A 106 -20.75 -17.02 0.79
N GLU A 107 -21.14 -16.23 -0.21
CA GLU A 107 -22.36 -16.45 -1.01
C GLU A 107 -22.22 -17.61 -2.02
N GLY A 108 -21.01 -17.89 -2.51
CA GLY A 108 -20.71 -19.01 -3.43
C GLY A 108 -20.64 -20.39 -2.76
N GLY A 109 -20.69 -20.46 -1.42
CA GLY A 109 -20.71 -21.69 -0.64
C GLY A 109 -22.11 -22.29 -0.51
N ALA A 110 -22.57 -23.03 -1.52
CA ALA A 110 -23.82 -23.80 -1.46
C ALA A 110 -23.83 -24.85 -0.31
N PRO A 111 -25.02 -25.29 0.16
CA PRO A 111 -25.28 -25.65 1.55
C PRO A 111 -24.61 -26.94 1.99
N ARG A 112 -24.19 -26.98 3.26
CA ARG A 112 -23.86 -28.25 3.93
C ARG A 112 -25.12 -29.11 3.99
N LEU A 113 -25.18 -30.11 3.11
CA LEU A 113 -26.07 -31.27 3.22
C LEU A 113 -25.63 -32.15 4.40
#